data_AF-A0A957BSV3-F1
#
_entry.id   AF-A0A957BSV3-F1
#
_cell.length_a   1.000
_cell.length_b   1.000
_cell.length_c   1.000
_cell.angle_alpha   90.00
_cell.angle_beta   90.00
_cell.angle_gamma   90.00
#
_symmetry.space_group_name_H-M   'P 1'
#
loop_
_entity.id
_entity.type
_entity.pdbx_description
1 polymer ?
#
loop_
_entity_poly.entity_id
_entity_poly.type
_entity_poly.pdbx_seq_one_letter_code
_entity_poly.pdbx_strand_id
1 'polypeptide(L)'
;MSRLVSEAVPLDNKAPRVHISDTVHVAQAEWRWLLLVISILVLVAFIPILWIAVQDTGDYQFMGIFLNYQDGATYLSKMELGRTGAWLVQFLHTPQVHNGALIQVLYPFLGHLSRLTGIPNVVMLHVARLGATLFMYVALYQLGATIWTRVRARRIFFIITVLGAGFGWVLAAPMGATEFPDLTIPEIFPFYSSMMNVHFPLTIALLALLVSYLIMASRPGAELSPDVNRLMPFASVASLGLALLYPQALVPLGGALTLFVIMAWIQNRRFPARLVRWLLAVGLPALPLMIYYALVVQYNPIMEAWNLQN
;
A
#
# COMPACT_ATOMS: atom_id res chain seq x y z
N MET A 1 -13.91 -57.75 -43.83
CA MET A 1 -14.88 -57.82 -42.72
C MET A 1 -14.10 -57.88 -41.42
N SER A 2 -14.35 -56.93 -40.50
CA SER A 2 -14.13 -57.01 -39.03
C SER A 2 -12.67 -57.07 -38.53
N ARG A 3 -12.20 -56.26 -37.58
CA ARG A 3 -12.73 -55.16 -36.77
C ARG A 3 -11.51 -54.45 -36.17
N LEU A 4 -11.48 -53.12 -36.25
CA LEU A 4 -10.65 -52.26 -35.42
C LEU A 4 -11.13 -52.38 -33.96
N VAL A 5 -10.21 -52.60 -33.02
CA VAL A 5 -10.45 -52.29 -31.61
C VAL A 5 -9.44 -51.21 -31.25
N SER A 6 -9.92 -49.95 -31.25
CA SER A 6 -9.20 -48.85 -30.63
C SER A 6 -9.31 -49.00 -29.12
N GLU A 7 -8.19 -49.25 -28.45
CA GLU A 7 -8.10 -49.05 -27.01
C GLU A 7 -8.17 -47.54 -26.75
N ALA A 8 -9.34 -47.09 -26.32
CA ALA A 8 -9.53 -45.75 -25.78
C ALA A 8 -8.85 -45.70 -24.41
N VAL A 9 -7.65 -45.10 -24.36
CA VAL A 9 -7.05 -44.65 -23.10
C VAL A 9 -8.02 -43.63 -22.48
N PRO A 10 -8.53 -43.85 -21.26
CA PRO A 10 -9.37 -42.86 -20.62
C PRO A 10 -8.49 -41.65 -20.29
N LEU A 11 -8.74 -40.54 -20.99
CA LEU A 11 -8.24 -39.23 -20.57
C LEU A 11 -8.88 -38.93 -19.22
N ASP A 12 -8.11 -39.08 -18.13
CA ASP A 12 -8.47 -38.57 -16.81
C ASP A 12 -8.60 -37.05 -16.92
N ASN A 13 -9.82 -36.60 -17.20
CA ASN A 13 -10.18 -35.24 -17.58
C ASN A 13 -10.27 -34.33 -16.35
N LYS A 14 -9.47 -34.58 -15.33
CA LYS A 14 -9.31 -33.67 -14.19
C LYS A 14 -8.22 -32.67 -14.54
N ALA A 15 -8.61 -31.60 -15.22
CA ALA A 15 -7.77 -30.40 -15.32
C ALA A 15 -7.19 -30.10 -13.92
N PRO A 16 -5.87 -29.87 -13.80
CA PRO A 16 -5.23 -29.71 -12.51
C PRO A 16 -5.91 -28.57 -11.73
N ARG A 17 -6.47 -28.91 -10.57
CA ARG A 17 -7.05 -27.93 -9.65
C ARG A 17 -5.89 -27.15 -9.03
N VAL A 18 -5.81 -25.87 -9.36
CA VAL A 18 -4.79 -24.97 -8.78
C VAL A 18 -5.26 -24.57 -7.37
N HIS A 19 -4.68 -25.12 -6.31
CA HIS A 19 -5.00 -24.68 -4.95
C HIS A 19 -4.25 -23.40 -4.58
N ILE A 20 -4.74 -22.59 -3.62
CA ILE A 20 -3.99 -21.40 -3.15
C ILE A 20 -2.58 -21.81 -2.68
N SER A 21 -2.45 -22.96 -2.03
CA SER A 21 -1.16 -23.56 -1.63
C SER A 21 -0.18 -23.73 -2.80
N ASP A 22 -0.71 -23.88 -4.01
CA ASP A 22 0.07 -24.13 -5.23
C ASP A 22 0.47 -22.82 -5.94
N THR A 23 -0.10 -21.69 -5.52
CA THR A 23 -0.02 -20.44 -6.30
C THR A 23 1.10 -19.49 -5.89
N VAL A 24 1.45 -19.44 -4.60
CA VAL A 24 2.59 -18.67 -4.07
C VAL A 24 3.15 -19.32 -2.81
N HIS A 25 4.20 -20.13 -2.97
CA HIS A 25 5.00 -20.64 -1.86
C HIS A 25 6.30 -19.85 -1.73
N VAL A 26 6.55 -19.31 -0.54
CA VAL A 26 7.82 -18.66 -0.16
C VAL A 26 8.55 -19.59 0.80
N ALA A 27 9.67 -20.17 0.34
CA ALA A 27 10.42 -21.14 1.12
C ALA A 27 11.10 -20.51 2.35
N GLN A 28 11.42 -21.31 3.37
CA GLN A 28 12.11 -20.83 4.58
C GLN A 28 13.42 -20.11 4.27
N ALA A 29 14.18 -20.59 3.28
CA ALA A 29 15.42 -19.94 2.84
C ALA A 29 15.17 -18.58 2.15
N GLU A 30 14.02 -18.41 1.48
CA GLU A 30 13.60 -17.11 0.95
C GLU A 30 13.24 -16.15 2.08
N TRP A 31 12.51 -16.61 3.10
CA TRP A 31 12.20 -15.80 4.28
C TRP A 31 13.45 -15.34 5.02
N ARG A 32 14.44 -16.23 5.24
CA ARG A 32 15.71 -15.84 5.88
C ARG A 32 16.43 -14.76 5.08
N TRP A 33 16.49 -14.91 3.75
CA TRP A 33 17.08 -13.90 2.88
C TRP A 33 16.31 -12.58 2.95
N LEU A 34 14.98 -12.62 2.89
CA LEU A 34 14.14 -11.44 2.94
C LEU A 34 14.32 -10.72 4.28
N LEU A 35 14.24 -11.44 5.41
CA LEU A 35 14.44 -10.88 6.74
C LEU A 35 15.79 -10.19 6.87
N LEU A 36 16.87 -10.82 6.40
CA LEU A 36 18.20 -10.19 6.40
C LEU A 36 18.21 -8.87 5.60
N VAL A 37 17.67 -8.88 4.38
CA VAL A 37 17.67 -7.70 3.51
C VAL A 37 16.79 -6.59 4.08
N ILE A 38 15.57 -6.88 4.52
CA ILE A 38 14.68 -5.85 5.09
C ILE A 38 15.24 -5.28 6.39
N SER A 39 15.92 -6.10 7.21
CA SER A 39 16.60 -5.60 8.42
C SER A 39 17.68 -4.58 8.06
N ILE A 40 18.50 -4.86 7.04
CA ILE A 40 19.51 -3.90 6.57
C ILE A 40 18.84 -2.62 6.06
N LEU A 41 17.81 -2.74 5.22
CA LEU A 41 17.10 -1.58 4.66
C LEU A 41 16.48 -0.70 5.75
N VAL A 42 15.81 -1.32 6.73
CA VAL A 42 15.23 -0.63 7.88
C VAL A 42 16.31 0.07 8.70
N LEU A 43 17.43 -0.61 8.98
CA LEU A 43 18.53 0.01 9.70
C LEU A 43 19.05 1.25 8.96
N VAL A 44 19.31 1.15 7.66
CA VAL A 44 19.76 2.30 6.86
C VAL A 44 18.73 3.43 6.87
N ALA A 45 17.43 3.12 6.75
CA ALA A 45 16.36 4.12 6.74
C ALA A 45 16.15 4.83 8.09
N PHE A 46 16.36 4.14 9.22
CA PHE A 46 16.04 4.67 10.57
C PHE A 46 17.26 5.12 11.37
N ILE A 47 18.48 4.67 11.05
CA ILE A 47 19.72 5.10 11.73
C ILE A 47 19.85 6.63 11.79
N PRO A 48 19.64 7.40 10.69
CA PRO A 48 19.79 8.86 10.74
C PRO A 48 18.86 9.52 11.77
N ILE A 49 17.65 8.99 11.93
CA ILE A 49 16.64 9.53 12.85
C ILE A 49 17.03 9.20 14.29
N LEU A 50 17.49 7.97 14.55
CA LEU A 50 17.99 7.57 15.86
C LEU A 50 19.23 8.38 16.25
N TRP A 51 20.13 8.61 15.29
CA TRP A 51 21.32 9.43 15.50
C TRP A 51 20.93 10.85 15.93
N ILE A 52 20.04 11.52 15.19
CA ILE A 52 19.60 12.89 15.51
C ILE A 52 18.87 12.93 16.86
N ALA A 53 18.04 11.92 17.15
CA ALA A 53 17.25 11.87 18.38
C ALA A 53 18.09 11.75 19.67
N VAL A 54 19.34 11.30 19.58
CA VAL A 54 20.27 11.19 20.73
C VAL A 54 21.30 12.30 20.80
N GLN A 55 21.34 13.22 19.82
CA GLN A 55 22.26 14.35 19.86
C GLN A 55 21.80 15.39 20.88
N ASP A 56 22.77 15.97 21.59
CA ASP A 56 22.54 17.18 22.36
C ASP A 56 22.47 18.37 21.40
N THR A 57 21.31 18.99 21.32
CA THR A 57 21.03 20.13 20.45
C THR A 57 21.09 21.49 21.18
N GLY A 58 21.61 21.51 22.43
CA GLY A 58 21.71 22.72 23.24
C GLY A 58 20.33 23.30 23.54
N ASP A 59 20.08 24.53 23.06
CA ASP A 59 18.79 25.21 23.26
C ASP A 59 17.66 24.69 22.35
N TYR A 60 17.99 23.87 21.35
CA TYR A 60 17.00 23.26 20.46
C TYR A 60 16.64 21.85 20.92
N GLN A 61 15.51 21.32 20.43
CA GLN A 61 15.11 19.92 20.61
C GLN A 61 14.63 19.34 19.29
N PHE A 62 14.99 18.09 19.01
CA PHE A 62 14.48 17.40 17.82
C PHE A 62 12.98 17.12 17.96
N MET A 63 12.17 17.63 17.02
CA MET A 63 10.72 17.46 17.03
C MET A 63 10.25 16.03 16.69
N GLY A 64 11.17 15.11 16.37
CA GLY A 64 10.85 13.72 16.08
C GLY A 64 10.56 13.41 14.61
N ILE A 65 10.70 14.35 13.68
CA ILE A 65 10.47 14.11 12.25
C ILE A 65 11.61 14.72 11.45
N PHE A 66 12.28 13.88 10.67
CA PHE A 66 13.46 14.26 9.88
C PHE A 66 13.10 14.67 8.45
N LEU A 67 12.43 13.80 7.70
CA LEU A 67 11.94 14.08 6.36
C LEU A 67 10.46 14.46 6.39
N ASN A 68 10.04 15.32 5.46
CA ASN A 68 8.69 15.90 5.40
C ASN A 68 8.24 16.50 6.75
N TYR A 69 9.11 17.29 7.36
CA TYR A 69 8.85 17.89 8.68
C TYR A 69 7.69 18.89 8.68
N GLN A 70 7.41 19.54 7.54
CA GLN A 70 6.30 20.47 7.37
C GLN A 70 4.94 19.76 7.57
N ASP A 71 4.71 18.64 6.88
CA ASP A 71 3.51 17.84 7.11
C ASP A 71 3.57 17.09 8.44
N GLY A 72 4.78 16.74 8.86
CA GLY A 72 5.08 16.03 10.10
C GLY A 72 4.38 16.61 11.31
N ALA A 73 4.49 17.93 11.51
CA ALA A 73 3.83 18.63 12.61
C ALA A 73 2.30 18.46 12.57
N THR A 74 1.71 18.45 11.37
CA THR A 74 0.26 18.25 11.21
C THR A 74 -0.17 16.84 11.62
N TYR A 75 0.66 15.82 11.38
CA TYR A 75 0.35 14.45 11.77
C TYR A 75 0.42 14.26 13.28
N LEU A 76 1.43 14.82 13.94
CA LEU A 76 1.53 14.81 15.40
C LEU A 76 0.34 15.52 16.05
N SER A 77 -0.11 16.64 15.47
CA SER A 77 -1.34 17.33 15.90
C SER A 77 -2.59 16.45 15.74
N LYS A 78 -2.74 15.72 14.63
CA LYS A 78 -3.85 14.77 14.42
C LYS A 78 -3.79 13.59 15.39
N MET A 79 -2.58 13.11 15.72
CA MET A 79 -2.39 12.11 16.78
C MET A 79 -2.79 12.66 18.15
N GLU A 80 -2.53 13.94 18.44
CA GLU A 80 -2.93 14.54 19.70
C GLU A 80 -4.46 14.67 19.84
N LEU A 81 -5.17 14.95 18.74
CA LEU A 81 -6.64 14.85 18.71
C LEU A 81 -7.12 13.45 19.09
N GLY A 82 -6.53 12.40 18.49
CA GLY A 82 -6.82 11.02 18.85
C GLY A 82 -6.51 10.69 20.31
N ARG A 83 -5.36 11.18 20.80
CA ARG A 83 -4.91 11.01 22.18
C ARG A 83 -5.92 11.60 23.16
N THR A 84 -6.48 12.77 22.84
CA THR A 84 -7.52 13.43 23.65
C THR A 84 -8.94 12.87 23.44
N GLY A 85 -9.17 11.99 22.47
CA GLY A 85 -10.42 11.25 22.30
C GLY A 85 -11.18 11.52 21.01
N ALA A 86 -10.71 12.44 20.18
CA ALA A 86 -11.37 12.82 18.95
C ALA A 86 -11.00 11.91 17.77
N TRP A 87 -12.01 11.54 16.99
CA TRP A 87 -11.83 10.87 15.69
C TRP A 87 -11.87 11.82 14.50
N LEU A 88 -12.60 12.93 14.65
CA LEU A 88 -12.69 13.95 13.61
C LEU A 88 -11.48 14.88 13.71
N VAL A 89 -10.80 15.06 12.59
CA VAL A 89 -9.65 15.95 12.48
C VAL A 89 -10.13 17.39 12.37
N GLN A 90 -9.71 18.21 13.32
CA GLN A 90 -9.74 19.67 13.26
C GLN A 90 -8.30 20.17 13.04
N PHE A 91 -8.11 21.22 12.24
CA PHE A 91 -6.76 21.73 11.98
C PHE A 91 -6.38 22.71 13.08
N LEU A 92 -5.40 22.35 13.92
CA LEU A 92 -4.96 23.18 15.04
C LEU A 92 -3.97 24.29 14.67
N HIS A 93 -3.51 24.29 13.41
CA HIS A 93 -2.55 25.27 12.89
C HIS A 93 -3.23 26.47 12.19
N THR A 94 -4.54 26.59 12.34
CA THR A 94 -5.35 27.67 11.76
C THR A 94 -6.21 28.30 12.87
N PRO A 95 -6.29 29.64 12.97
CA PRO A 95 -7.15 30.30 13.95
C PRO A 95 -8.63 30.25 13.58
N GLN A 96 -8.98 29.85 12.35
CA GLN A 96 -10.35 29.78 11.87
C GLN A 96 -11.12 28.66 12.58
N VAL A 97 -12.27 28.99 13.16
CA VAL A 97 -13.17 27.99 13.76
C VAL A 97 -13.84 27.18 12.66
N HIS A 98 -13.78 25.85 12.74
CA HIS A 98 -14.38 24.98 11.74
C HIS A 98 -14.77 23.61 12.30
N ASN A 99 -15.68 22.93 11.59
CA ASN A 99 -16.05 21.56 11.91
C ASN A 99 -14.94 20.59 11.50
N GLY A 100 -14.73 19.57 12.33
CA GLY A 100 -13.80 18.49 12.01
C GLY A 100 -14.35 17.55 10.93
N ALA A 101 -13.47 16.80 10.29
CA ALA A 101 -13.84 15.77 9.32
C ALA A 101 -13.08 14.47 9.57
N LEU A 102 -13.66 13.34 9.14
CA LEU A 102 -13.05 12.03 9.26
C LEU A 102 -12.03 11.82 8.13
N ILE A 103 -10.94 12.57 8.18
CA ILE A 103 -9.83 12.52 7.20
C ILE A 103 -8.55 12.02 7.88
N GLN A 104 -7.66 11.41 7.10
CA GLN A 104 -6.36 10.92 7.59
C GLN A 104 -6.47 10.10 8.89
N VAL A 105 -7.49 9.24 8.95
CA VAL A 105 -8.01 8.56 10.16
C VAL A 105 -6.94 7.72 10.88
N LEU A 106 -5.90 7.31 10.15
CA LEU A 106 -4.73 6.64 10.72
C LEU A 106 -4.13 7.40 11.90
N TYR A 107 -4.00 8.73 11.82
CA TYR A 107 -3.30 9.49 12.85
C TYR A 107 -4.11 9.65 14.13
N PRO A 108 -5.41 10.02 14.11
CA PRO A 108 -6.25 9.90 15.30
C PRO A 108 -6.26 8.49 15.89
N PHE A 109 -6.31 7.45 15.05
CA PHE A 109 -6.19 6.06 15.53
C PHE A 109 -4.88 5.80 16.28
N LEU A 110 -3.74 6.22 15.73
CA LEU A 110 -2.45 6.10 16.42
C LEU A 110 -2.42 6.92 17.71
N GLY A 111 -3.09 8.07 17.75
CA GLY A 111 -3.31 8.87 18.96
C GLY A 111 -4.07 8.11 20.06
N HIS A 112 -5.15 7.41 19.68
CA HIS A 112 -5.88 6.53 20.60
C HIS A 112 -4.98 5.42 21.13
N LEU A 113 -4.15 4.79 20.29
CA LEU A 113 -3.17 3.79 20.75
C LEU A 113 -2.15 4.40 21.71
N SER A 114 -1.66 5.61 21.44
CA SER A 114 -0.77 6.35 22.35
C SER A 114 -1.43 6.61 23.71
N ARG A 115 -2.72 6.96 23.74
CA ARG A 115 -3.49 7.11 25.00
C ARG A 115 -3.58 5.78 25.75
N LEU A 116 -3.93 4.70 25.05
CA LEU A 116 -4.16 3.38 25.66
C LEU A 116 -2.88 2.75 26.21
N THR A 117 -1.75 2.95 25.52
CA THR A 117 -0.46 2.34 25.88
C THR A 117 0.41 3.25 26.75
N GLY A 118 0.10 4.54 26.82
CA GLY A 118 0.95 5.55 27.47
C GLY A 118 2.16 5.99 26.64
N ILE A 119 2.41 5.36 25.47
CA ILE A 119 3.54 5.68 24.60
C ILE A 119 3.39 7.12 24.07
N PRO A 120 4.47 7.93 24.03
CA PRO A 120 4.43 9.28 23.44
C PRO A 120 4.11 9.25 21.94
N ASN A 121 3.39 10.24 21.42
CA ASN A 121 2.94 10.27 20.02
C ASN A 121 4.10 10.15 19.02
N VAL A 122 5.23 10.81 19.27
CA VAL A 122 6.43 10.72 18.42
C VAL A 122 6.95 9.29 18.34
N VAL A 123 7.02 8.59 19.48
CA VAL A 123 7.47 7.19 19.52
C VAL A 123 6.46 6.30 18.80
N MET A 124 5.16 6.46 19.08
CA MET A 124 4.10 5.69 18.42
C MET A 124 4.10 5.90 16.90
N LEU A 125 4.35 7.13 16.42
CA LEU A 125 4.49 7.44 14.99
C LEU A 125 5.61 6.61 14.35
N HIS A 126 6.78 6.53 14.98
CA HIS A 126 7.91 5.76 14.45
C HIS A 126 7.74 4.26 14.58
N VAL A 127 7.11 3.76 15.65
CA VAL A 127 6.73 2.35 15.78
C VAL A 127 5.76 1.96 14.66
N ALA A 128 4.75 2.78 14.41
CA ALA A 128 3.81 2.57 13.31
C ALA A 128 4.50 2.64 11.95
N ARG A 129 5.41 3.59 11.74
CA ARG A 129 6.21 3.70 10.50
C ARG A 129 7.08 2.47 10.27
N LEU A 130 7.74 1.97 11.32
CA LEU A 130 8.54 0.75 11.25
C LEU A 130 7.67 -0.45 10.87
N GLY A 131 6.51 -0.62 11.52
CA GLY A 131 5.55 -1.67 11.18
C GLY A 131 5.07 -1.58 9.73
N ALA A 132 4.67 -0.39 9.28
CA ALA A 132 4.24 -0.15 7.91
C ALA A 132 5.36 -0.42 6.88
N THR A 133 6.60 -0.05 7.20
CA THR A 133 7.79 -0.31 6.36
C THR A 133 8.05 -1.80 6.21
N LEU A 134 8.06 -2.56 7.32
CA LEU A 134 8.25 -4.00 7.29
C LEU A 134 7.13 -4.68 6.49
N PHE A 135 5.89 -4.26 6.72
CA PHE A 135 4.72 -4.77 6.00
C PHE A 135 4.81 -4.51 4.49
N MET A 136 5.22 -3.30 4.09
CA MET A 136 5.48 -2.94 2.70
C MET A 136 6.49 -3.85 2.04
N TYR A 137 7.67 -4.07 2.65
CA TYR A 137 8.68 -4.93 2.05
C TYR A 137 8.20 -6.38 1.92
N VAL A 138 7.51 -6.91 2.92
CA VAL A 138 6.93 -8.26 2.84
C VAL A 138 5.87 -8.33 1.72
N ALA A 139 4.99 -7.35 1.62
CA ALA A 139 3.97 -7.27 0.58
C ALA A 139 4.56 -7.17 -0.84
N LEU A 140 5.63 -6.39 -1.02
CA LEU A 140 6.34 -6.28 -2.30
C LEU A 140 7.04 -7.58 -2.68
N TYR A 141 7.64 -8.30 -1.72
CA TYR A 141 8.20 -9.62 -1.99
C TYR A 141 7.11 -10.63 -2.35
N GLN A 142 5.96 -10.58 -1.67
CA GLN A 142 4.78 -11.40 -1.98
C GLN A 142 4.26 -11.12 -3.40
N LEU A 143 4.23 -9.85 -3.82
CA LEU A 143 3.90 -9.46 -5.20
C LEU A 143 4.91 -10.06 -6.19
N GLY A 144 6.21 -9.93 -5.90
CA GLY A 144 7.27 -10.55 -6.71
C GLY A 144 7.12 -12.08 -6.80
N ALA A 145 6.77 -12.74 -5.70
CA ALA A 145 6.53 -14.18 -5.66
C ALA A 145 5.25 -14.60 -6.41
N THR A 146 4.29 -13.69 -6.53
CA THR A 146 3.07 -13.85 -7.34
C THR A 146 3.36 -13.69 -8.83
N ILE A 147 4.33 -12.86 -9.22
CA ILE A 147 4.66 -12.64 -10.64
C ILE A 147 5.67 -13.69 -11.14
N TRP A 148 6.69 -14.00 -10.33
CA TRP A 148 7.84 -14.77 -10.76
C TRP A 148 7.91 -16.15 -10.11
N THR A 149 8.18 -17.18 -10.91
CA THR A 149 8.36 -18.56 -10.43
C THR A 149 9.75 -18.83 -9.87
N ARG A 150 10.80 -18.29 -10.52
CA ARG A 150 12.20 -18.48 -10.10
C ARG A 150 12.55 -17.55 -8.94
N VAL A 151 13.10 -18.12 -7.85
CA VAL A 151 13.55 -17.37 -6.67
C VAL A 151 14.50 -16.21 -7.02
N ARG A 152 15.44 -16.43 -7.94
CA ARG A 152 16.35 -15.38 -8.41
C ARG A 152 15.61 -14.18 -9.00
N ALA A 153 14.56 -14.42 -9.80
CA ALA A 153 13.75 -13.35 -10.39
C ALA A 153 12.94 -12.61 -9.32
N ARG A 154 12.39 -13.31 -8.31
CA ARG A 154 11.71 -12.67 -7.16
C ARG A 154 12.64 -11.73 -6.40
N ARG A 155 13.87 -12.17 -6.14
CA ARG A 155 14.89 -11.36 -5.45
C ARG A 155 15.30 -10.14 -6.27
N ILE A 156 15.55 -10.31 -7.57
CA ILE A 156 15.89 -9.21 -8.48
C ILE A 156 14.73 -8.21 -8.54
N PHE A 157 13.50 -8.68 -8.72
CA PHE A 157 12.30 -7.85 -8.70
C PHE A 157 12.23 -7.05 -7.39
N PHE A 158 12.34 -7.71 -6.24
CA PHE A 158 12.29 -7.03 -4.94
C PHE A 158 13.37 -5.95 -4.80
N ILE A 159 14.62 -6.26 -5.13
CA ILE A 159 15.73 -5.30 -5.02
C ILE A 159 15.52 -4.10 -5.95
N ILE A 160 15.15 -4.34 -7.21
CA ILE A 160 14.89 -3.26 -8.18
C ILE A 160 13.67 -2.44 -7.75
N THR A 161 12.59 -3.06 -7.31
CA THR A 161 11.39 -2.33 -6.87
C THR A 161 11.67 -1.48 -5.63
N VAL A 162 12.46 -1.97 -4.68
CA VAL A 162 12.74 -1.25 -3.44
C VAL A 162 13.80 -0.16 -3.61
N LEU A 163 14.91 -0.49 -4.27
CA LEU A 163 16.08 0.38 -4.38
C LEU A 163 16.20 1.10 -5.73
N GLY A 164 15.41 0.69 -6.73
CA GLY A 164 15.32 1.38 -8.01
C GLY A 164 14.61 2.72 -7.83
N ALA A 165 15.36 3.71 -7.34
CA ALA A 165 15.02 5.10 -7.51
C ALA A 165 15.31 5.53 -8.96
N GLY A 166 14.73 6.63 -9.39
CA GLY A 166 15.10 7.28 -10.65
C GLY A 166 16.55 7.78 -10.65
N PHE A 167 16.87 8.59 -11.66
CA PHE A 167 18.19 9.22 -11.81
C PHE A 167 18.14 10.74 -11.52
N GLY A 168 17.11 11.22 -10.83
CA GLY A 168 16.93 12.62 -10.47
C GLY A 168 18.09 13.16 -9.65
N TRP A 169 18.70 12.35 -8.78
CA TRP A 169 19.91 12.74 -8.05
C TRP A 169 21.12 13.04 -8.95
N VAL A 170 21.23 12.37 -10.10
CA VAL A 170 22.28 12.65 -11.11
C VAL A 170 22.02 13.97 -11.81
N LEU A 171 20.74 14.29 -12.06
CA LEU A 171 20.31 15.50 -12.74
C LEU A 171 20.23 16.71 -11.80
N ALA A 172 20.08 16.48 -10.49
CA ALA A 172 19.84 17.53 -9.51
C ALA A 172 20.98 18.54 -9.40
N ALA A 173 22.21 18.05 -9.28
CA ALA A 173 23.39 18.90 -9.22
C ALA A 173 23.63 19.72 -10.51
N PRO A 174 23.66 19.12 -11.73
CA PRO A 174 23.92 19.88 -12.95
C PRO A 174 22.78 20.82 -13.34
N MET A 175 21.53 20.50 -12.99
CA MET A 175 20.37 21.34 -13.32
C MET A 175 20.02 22.34 -12.20
N GLY A 176 20.65 22.25 -11.03
CA GLY A 176 20.31 23.08 -9.88
C GLY A 176 18.85 22.92 -9.43
N ALA A 177 18.23 21.77 -9.69
CA ALA A 177 16.82 21.51 -9.48
C ALA A 177 16.62 20.24 -8.66
N THR A 178 15.65 20.23 -7.74
CA THR A 178 15.35 19.05 -6.91
C THR A 178 13.96 18.51 -7.14
N GLU A 179 13.22 19.06 -8.11
CA GLU A 179 11.81 18.74 -8.37
C GLU A 179 11.61 17.42 -9.15
N PHE A 180 12.64 16.59 -9.24
CA PHE A 180 12.54 15.30 -9.93
C PHE A 180 11.62 14.34 -9.17
N PRO A 181 10.74 13.60 -9.87
CA PRO A 181 9.79 12.68 -9.22
C PRO A 181 10.41 11.70 -8.24
N ASP A 182 11.63 11.23 -8.49
CA ASP A 182 12.37 10.31 -7.61
C ASP A 182 12.98 10.93 -6.37
N LEU A 183 12.97 12.25 -6.27
CA LEU A 183 13.37 12.99 -5.09
C LEU A 183 12.17 13.59 -4.34
N THR A 184 11.03 13.78 -5.00
CA THR A 184 9.88 14.51 -4.44
C THR A 184 8.64 13.65 -4.19
N ILE A 185 8.46 12.52 -4.86
CA ILE A 185 7.24 11.70 -4.78
C ILE A 185 7.52 10.38 -4.03
N PRO A 186 7.40 10.35 -2.70
CA PRO A 186 7.67 9.15 -1.90
C PRO A 186 6.71 7.98 -2.15
N GLU A 187 5.56 8.23 -2.79
CA GLU A 187 4.53 7.23 -3.07
C GLU A 187 4.93 6.20 -4.13
N ILE A 188 5.90 6.53 -4.99
CA ILE A 188 6.34 5.66 -6.09
C ILE A 188 7.69 4.97 -5.83
N PHE A 189 8.39 5.32 -4.75
CA PHE A 189 9.69 4.75 -4.39
C PHE A 189 9.68 4.13 -2.98
N PRO A 190 9.59 2.79 -2.84
CA PRO A 190 9.41 2.13 -1.55
C PRO A 190 10.48 2.46 -0.51
N PHE A 191 11.78 2.50 -0.88
CA PHE A 191 12.82 2.86 0.08
C PHE A 191 12.64 4.31 0.58
N TYR A 192 12.33 5.25 -0.30
CA TYR A 192 12.03 6.63 0.10
C TYR A 192 10.78 6.70 1.00
N SER A 193 9.72 5.99 0.61
CA SER A 193 8.49 5.84 1.39
C SER A 193 8.73 5.40 2.83
N SER A 194 9.69 4.48 3.06
CA SER A 194 10.02 3.98 4.40
C SER A 194 10.56 5.04 5.37
N MET A 195 11.17 6.11 4.83
CA MET A 195 11.74 7.21 5.63
C MET A 195 10.74 8.34 5.89
N MET A 196 9.58 8.32 5.21
CA MET A 196 8.59 9.39 5.21
C MET A 196 7.46 9.11 6.20
N ASN A 197 6.21 9.39 5.82
CA ASN A 197 5.04 9.28 6.69
C ASN A 197 4.46 7.86 6.71
N VAL A 198 3.83 7.45 7.82
CA VAL A 198 3.34 6.07 8.04
C VAL A 198 2.43 5.55 6.93
N HIS A 199 1.57 6.41 6.39
CA HIS A 199 0.55 6.00 5.41
C HIS A 199 1.13 5.71 4.01
N PHE A 200 2.31 6.22 3.64
CA PHE A 200 2.90 5.93 2.33
C PHE A 200 3.34 4.46 2.19
N PRO A 201 4.22 3.92 3.07
CA PRO A 201 4.61 2.52 2.95
C PRO A 201 3.42 1.59 3.19
N LEU A 202 2.48 1.98 4.08
CA LEU A 202 1.26 1.21 4.29
C LEU A 202 0.37 1.15 3.03
N THR A 203 0.24 2.25 2.30
CA THR A 203 -0.48 2.32 1.01
C THR A 203 0.19 1.43 -0.03
N ILE A 204 1.52 1.50 -0.18
CA ILE A 204 2.27 0.63 -1.10
C ILE A 204 2.07 -0.84 -0.73
N ALA A 205 2.08 -1.18 0.56
CA ALA A 205 1.84 -2.54 1.04
C ALA A 205 0.47 -3.07 0.62
N LEU A 206 -0.58 -2.29 0.89
CA LEU A 206 -1.96 -2.65 0.55
C LEU A 206 -2.17 -2.75 -0.96
N LEU A 207 -1.60 -1.82 -1.74
CA LEU A 207 -1.62 -1.89 -3.21
C LEU A 207 -0.91 -3.16 -3.71
N ALA A 208 0.27 -3.49 -3.19
CA ALA A 208 1.02 -4.67 -3.60
C ALA A 208 0.25 -5.96 -3.31
N LEU A 209 -0.38 -6.08 -2.14
CA LEU A 209 -1.24 -7.23 -1.81
C LEU A 209 -2.49 -7.28 -2.69
N LEU A 210 -3.15 -6.15 -2.89
CA LEU A 210 -4.36 -6.07 -3.70
C LEU A 210 -4.07 -6.48 -5.15
N VAL A 211 -3.00 -5.95 -5.74
CA VAL A 211 -2.52 -6.36 -7.07
C VAL A 211 -2.14 -7.83 -7.10
N SER A 212 -1.50 -8.37 -6.05
CA SER A 212 -1.21 -9.81 -5.96
C SER A 212 -2.48 -10.65 -6.05
N TYR A 213 -3.52 -10.31 -5.28
CA TYR A 213 -4.80 -11.01 -5.32
C TYR A 213 -5.47 -10.92 -6.70
N LEU A 214 -5.41 -9.74 -7.34
CA LEU A 214 -5.96 -9.52 -8.68
C LEU A 214 -5.23 -10.32 -9.75
N ILE A 215 -3.90 -10.41 -9.68
CA ILE A 215 -3.10 -11.25 -10.58
C ILE A 215 -3.50 -12.71 -10.41
N MET A 216 -3.58 -13.21 -9.16
CA MET A 216 -3.99 -14.58 -8.88
C MET A 216 -5.41 -14.87 -9.39
N ALA A 217 -6.33 -13.93 -9.21
CA ALA A 217 -7.72 -14.01 -9.68
C ALA A 217 -7.86 -14.00 -11.21
N SER A 218 -6.85 -13.49 -11.91
CA SER A 218 -6.84 -13.32 -13.37
C SER A 218 -6.00 -14.37 -14.09
N ARG A 219 -5.34 -15.30 -13.38
CA ARG A 219 -4.55 -16.38 -14.01
C ARG A 219 -5.46 -17.33 -14.80
N PRO A 220 -5.03 -17.82 -15.98
CA PRO A 220 -5.76 -18.85 -16.70
C PRO A 220 -6.00 -20.09 -15.83
N GLY A 221 -7.23 -20.61 -15.82
CA GLY A 221 -7.60 -21.77 -15.02
C GLY A 221 -7.95 -21.45 -13.58
N ALA A 222 -7.81 -20.19 -13.13
CA ALA A 222 -8.22 -19.80 -11.78
C ALA A 222 -9.72 -20.06 -11.55
N GLU A 223 -10.55 -20.09 -12.59
CA GLU A 223 -12.00 -20.40 -12.56
C GLU A 223 -12.32 -21.79 -12.04
N LEU A 224 -11.36 -22.69 -12.13
CA LEU A 224 -11.49 -24.06 -11.64
C LEU A 224 -11.12 -24.18 -10.15
N SER A 225 -10.63 -23.09 -9.53
CA SER A 225 -10.24 -23.03 -8.13
C SER A 225 -11.17 -22.12 -7.32
N PRO A 226 -12.09 -22.68 -6.51
CA PRO A 226 -12.92 -21.91 -5.59
C PRO A 226 -12.09 -21.15 -4.55
N ASP A 227 -10.89 -21.65 -4.25
CA ASP A 227 -10.06 -21.12 -3.18
C ASP A 227 -9.66 -19.67 -3.47
N VAL A 228 -9.36 -19.31 -4.72
CA VAL A 228 -9.01 -17.93 -5.09
C VAL A 228 -10.11 -16.93 -4.73
N ASN A 229 -11.39 -17.31 -4.78
CA ASN A 229 -12.49 -16.42 -4.37
C ASN A 229 -12.53 -16.16 -2.86
N ARG A 230 -11.87 -16.99 -2.03
CA ARG A 230 -11.70 -16.73 -0.59
C ARG A 230 -10.80 -15.52 -0.31
N LEU A 231 -10.02 -15.07 -1.30
CA LEU A 231 -9.21 -13.86 -1.21
C LEU A 231 -10.03 -12.58 -1.42
N MET A 232 -11.26 -12.67 -1.93
CA MET A 232 -12.10 -11.52 -2.26
C MET A 232 -12.44 -10.63 -1.04
N PRO A 233 -12.82 -11.18 0.14
CA PRO A 233 -13.00 -10.36 1.34
C PRO A 233 -11.72 -9.61 1.76
N PHE A 234 -10.56 -10.23 1.62
CA PHE A 234 -9.27 -9.58 1.92
C PHE A 234 -8.97 -8.44 0.94
N ALA A 235 -9.31 -8.61 -0.34
CA ALA A 235 -9.21 -7.54 -1.34
C ALA A 235 -10.18 -6.38 -1.02
N SER A 236 -11.40 -6.67 -0.57
CA SER A 236 -12.36 -5.68 -0.11
C SER A 236 -11.86 -4.89 1.11
N VAL A 237 -11.30 -5.58 2.11
CA VAL A 237 -10.73 -4.94 3.30
C VAL A 237 -9.49 -4.11 2.94
N ALA A 238 -8.61 -4.61 2.07
CA ALA A 238 -7.47 -3.85 1.59
C ALA A 238 -7.90 -2.59 0.82
N SER A 239 -8.93 -2.68 -0.02
CA SER A 239 -9.50 -1.53 -0.73
C SER A 239 -10.13 -0.50 0.22
N LEU A 240 -10.87 -0.95 1.23
CA LEU A 240 -11.39 -0.07 2.28
C LEU A 240 -10.26 0.61 3.07
N GLY A 241 -9.20 -0.13 3.38
CA GLY A 241 -7.99 0.41 4.00
C GLY A 241 -7.34 1.48 3.13
N LEU A 242 -7.20 1.25 1.83
CA LEU A 242 -6.69 2.23 0.88
C LEU A 242 -7.59 3.47 0.81
N ALA A 243 -8.91 3.31 0.82
CA ALA A 243 -9.83 4.45 0.85
C ALA A 243 -9.61 5.32 2.10
N LEU A 244 -9.42 4.72 3.28
CA LEU A 244 -9.17 5.45 4.53
C LEU A 244 -7.78 6.10 4.59
N LEU A 245 -6.78 5.49 3.97
CA LEU A 245 -5.39 5.90 4.07
C LEU A 245 -4.98 6.91 2.99
N TYR A 246 -5.35 6.61 1.74
CA TYR A 246 -4.84 7.30 0.57
C TYR A 246 -5.80 7.07 -0.62
N PRO A 247 -7.01 7.67 -0.58
CA PRO A 247 -8.09 7.39 -1.53
C PRO A 247 -7.70 7.64 -3.00
N GLN A 248 -6.78 8.57 -3.25
CA GLN A 248 -6.27 8.86 -4.59
C GLN A 248 -5.58 7.66 -5.25
N ALA A 249 -5.02 6.70 -4.49
CA ALA A 249 -4.43 5.47 -5.06
C ALA A 249 -5.49 4.56 -5.72
N LEU A 250 -6.76 4.68 -5.34
CA LEU A 250 -7.84 3.89 -5.92
C LEU A 250 -8.23 4.36 -7.32
N VAL A 251 -7.93 5.61 -7.68
CA VAL A 251 -8.24 6.16 -9.01
C VAL A 251 -7.46 5.43 -10.12
N PRO A 252 -6.11 5.39 -10.11
CA PRO A 252 -5.35 4.67 -11.14
C PRO A 252 -5.60 3.17 -11.09
N LEU A 253 -5.77 2.59 -9.90
CA LEU A 253 -6.10 1.16 -9.76
C LEU A 253 -7.46 0.82 -10.36
N GLY A 254 -8.50 1.60 -10.03
CA GLY A 254 -9.85 1.42 -10.55
C GLY A 254 -9.91 1.62 -12.06
N GLY A 255 -9.20 2.62 -12.58
CA GLY A 255 -9.03 2.85 -14.02
C GLY A 255 -8.39 1.65 -14.71
N ALA A 256 -7.25 1.17 -14.21
CA ALA A 256 -6.55 0.01 -14.75
C ALA A 256 -7.41 -1.26 -14.72
N LEU A 257 -8.12 -1.52 -13.61
CA LEU A 257 -9.01 -2.68 -13.49
C LEU A 257 -10.20 -2.60 -14.43
N THR A 258 -10.80 -1.42 -14.57
CA THR A 258 -11.93 -1.20 -15.48
C THR A 258 -11.49 -1.42 -16.92
N LEU A 259 -10.36 -0.84 -17.33
CA LEU A 259 -9.78 -1.07 -18.64
C LEU A 259 -9.46 -2.55 -18.86
N PHE A 260 -8.91 -3.24 -17.86
CA PHE A 260 -8.63 -4.67 -17.94
C PHE A 260 -9.90 -5.51 -18.16
N VAL A 261 -10.98 -5.22 -17.43
CA VAL A 261 -12.29 -5.87 -17.60
C VAL A 261 -12.85 -5.63 -19.01
N ILE A 262 -12.78 -4.38 -19.50
CA ILE A 262 -13.23 -4.02 -20.86
C ILE A 262 -12.42 -4.78 -21.92
N MET A 263 -11.10 -4.78 -21.81
CA MET A 263 -10.23 -5.50 -22.76
C MET A 263 -10.52 -7.00 -22.73
N ALA A 264 -10.68 -7.60 -21.55
CA ALA A 264 -11.02 -9.01 -21.42
C ALA A 264 -12.37 -9.35 -22.05
N TRP A 265 -13.36 -8.46 -21.95
CA TRP A 265 -14.66 -8.63 -22.62
C TRP A 265 -14.53 -8.56 -24.14
N ILE A 266 -13.82 -7.56 -24.67
CA ILE A 266 -13.62 -7.36 -26.11
C ILE A 266 -12.88 -8.56 -26.73
N GLN A 267 -11.79 -9.01 -26.11
CA GLN A 267 -10.96 -10.10 -26.64
C GLN A 267 -11.68 -11.45 -26.61
N ASN A 268 -12.35 -11.77 -25.50
CA ASN A 268 -12.99 -13.08 -25.34
C ASN A 268 -14.41 -13.14 -25.92
N ARG A 269 -14.97 -11.99 -26.35
CA ARG A 269 -16.36 -11.84 -26.86
C ARG A 269 -17.42 -12.43 -25.91
N ARG A 270 -17.09 -12.54 -24.63
CA ARG A 270 -17.93 -13.10 -23.56
C ARG A 270 -17.81 -12.22 -22.34
N PHE A 271 -18.93 -12.06 -21.62
CA PHE A 271 -18.96 -11.22 -20.42
C PHE A 271 -18.05 -11.79 -19.32
N PRO A 272 -17.04 -11.04 -18.84
CA PRO A 272 -16.07 -11.54 -17.86
C PRO A 272 -16.63 -11.41 -16.43
N ALA A 273 -17.70 -12.15 -16.12
CA ALA A 273 -18.45 -12.05 -14.85
C ALA A 273 -17.57 -12.18 -13.60
N ARG A 274 -16.51 -13.00 -13.65
CA ARG A 274 -15.55 -13.12 -12.54
C ARG A 274 -14.78 -11.82 -12.33
N LEU A 275 -14.19 -11.25 -13.38
CA LEU A 275 -13.41 -10.01 -13.25
C LEU A 275 -14.30 -8.86 -12.79
N VAL A 276 -15.56 -8.81 -13.26
CA VAL A 276 -16.55 -7.85 -12.77
C VAL A 276 -16.83 -8.02 -11.28
N ARG A 277 -16.98 -9.26 -10.76
CA ARG A 277 -17.13 -9.50 -9.32
C ARG A 277 -15.93 -9.00 -8.52
N TRP A 278 -14.71 -9.21 -9.01
CA TRP A 278 -13.50 -8.69 -8.39
C TRP A 278 -13.42 -7.16 -8.43
N LEU A 279 -13.78 -6.54 -9.56
CA LEU A 279 -13.90 -5.09 -9.68
C LEU A 279 -14.91 -4.54 -8.66
N LEU A 280 -16.08 -5.17 -8.50
CA LEU A 280 -17.09 -4.78 -7.52
C LEU A 280 -16.60 -4.99 -6.08
N ALA A 281 -15.88 -6.09 -5.81
CA ALA A 281 -15.32 -6.36 -4.49
C ALA A 281 -14.27 -5.31 -4.06
N VAL A 282 -13.57 -4.70 -5.01
CA VAL A 282 -12.63 -3.61 -4.75
C VAL A 282 -13.37 -2.27 -4.71
N GLY A 283 -14.26 -1.99 -5.65
CA GLY A 283 -14.91 -0.69 -5.80
C GLY A 283 -16.00 -0.40 -4.77
N LEU A 284 -16.89 -1.36 -4.50
CA LEU A 284 -18.06 -1.13 -3.64
C LEU A 284 -17.70 -0.76 -2.19
N PRO A 285 -16.72 -1.42 -1.52
CA PRO A 285 -16.36 -1.05 -0.15
C PRO A 285 -15.74 0.36 -0.03
N ALA A 286 -14.99 0.78 -1.04
CA ALA A 286 -14.34 2.10 -1.05
C ALA A 286 -15.31 3.24 -1.42
N LEU A 287 -16.36 2.94 -2.18
CA LEU A 287 -17.26 3.94 -2.77
C LEU A 287 -17.93 4.85 -1.72
N PRO A 288 -18.48 4.38 -0.58
CA PRO A 288 -19.06 5.26 0.43
C PRO A 288 -18.06 6.27 1.00
N LEU A 289 -16.80 5.85 1.21
CA LEU A 289 -15.75 6.75 1.71
C LEU A 289 -15.32 7.75 0.64
N MET A 290 -15.20 7.34 -0.62
CA MET A 290 -14.91 8.27 -1.71
C MET A 290 -16.00 9.33 -1.86
N ILE A 291 -17.28 8.93 -1.79
CA ILE A 291 -18.41 9.86 -1.80
C ILE A 291 -18.32 10.78 -0.58
N TYR A 292 -18.06 10.23 0.61
CA TYR A 292 -17.88 11.04 1.82
C TYR A 292 -16.78 12.09 1.66
N TYR A 293 -15.60 11.74 1.14
CA TYR A 293 -14.51 12.69 0.92
C TYR A 293 -14.87 13.77 -0.11
N ALA A 294 -15.54 13.40 -1.20
CA ALA A 294 -16.03 14.37 -2.18
C ALA A 294 -17.01 15.37 -1.54
N LEU A 295 -17.94 14.90 -0.70
CA LEU A 295 -18.87 15.75 0.03
C LEU A 295 -18.17 16.61 1.08
N VAL A 296 -17.17 16.08 1.81
CA VAL A 296 -16.40 16.85 2.78
C VAL A 296 -15.66 17.99 2.10
N VAL A 297 -14.97 17.73 0.99
CA VAL A 297 -14.26 18.76 0.23
C VAL A 297 -15.24 19.77 -0.35
N GLN A 298 -16.42 19.34 -0.80
CA GLN A 298 -17.42 20.24 -1.37
C GLN A 298 -18.13 21.14 -0.34
N TYR A 299 -18.37 20.65 0.88
CA TYR A 299 -19.22 21.31 1.87
C TYR A 299 -18.47 21.84 3.11
N ASN A 300 -17.16 21.58 3.23
CA ASN A 300 -16.33 22.13 4.30
C ASN A 300 -15.21 23.00 3.70
N PRO A 301 -15.35 24.35 3.72
CA PRO A 301 -14.41 25.27 3.07
C PRO A 301 -12.95 25.13 3.55
N ILE A 302 -12.75 24.74 4.81
CA ILE A 302 -11.41 24.53 5.35
C ILE A 302 -10.79 23.25 4.79
N MET A 303 -11.60 22.19 4.58
CA MET A 303 -11.13 20.96 3.96
C MET A 303 -10.91 21.13 2.46
N GLU A 304 -11.70 21.96 1.80
CA GLU A 304 -11.47 22.40 0.41
C GLU A 304 -10.12 23.11 0.27
N ALA A 305 -9.87 24.11 1.12
CA ALA A 305 -8.62 24.87 1.11
C ALA A 305 -7.40 23.99 1.43
N TRP A 306 -7.55 23.03 2.35
CA TRP A 306 -6.52 22.01 2.61
C TRP A 306 -6.29 21.13 1.37
N ASN A 307 -7.35 20.66 0.71
CA ASN A 307 -7.23 19.81 -0.47
C ASN A 307 -6.56 20.54 -1.65
N LEU A 308 -6.74 21.85 -1.80
CA LEU A 308 -6.07 22.65 -2.85
C LEU A 308 -4.54 22.79 -2.66
N GLN A 309 -4.04 22.51 -1.46
CA GLN A 309 -2.60 22.56 -1.14
C GLN A 309 -1.89 21.23 -1.38
N ASN A 310 -2.63 20.14 -1.63
CA ASN A 310 -2.12 18.79 -1.87
C ASN A 310 -2.30 18.43 -3.35
#